data_AF-A0A821J2U4-F1
#
_entry.id   AF-A0A821J2U4-F1
#
_cell.length_a   1.000
_cell.length_b   1.000
_cell.length_c   1.000
_cell.angle_alpha   90.00
_cell.angle_beta   90.00
_cell.angle_gamma   90.00
#
_symmetry.space_group_name_H-M   'P 1'
#
loop_
_entity.id
_entity.type
_entity.pdbx_description
1 polymer ?
#
loop_
_entity_poly.entity_id
_entity_poly.type
_entity_poly.pdbx_seq_one_letter_code
_entity_poly.pdbx_strand_id
1 'polypeptide(L)'
;QDGITPIQIRSIEYLFDVMSTNKSPDKNLSKTTFSCAILSLFPRIQLDIADTIIKTMFNDARLNGERLSIMIKCLIELIDAPIQLIQHMPYETWITGLCTALVKFNQHEYLIKIIDETTLFLIDHLFYFETYDNAIQILFWFVRYDKRIQTFRYILNRLSSLFEQLKINNNDDLKTKIIELCHMGIAIHSEYDLSNEIILKQIFHSFPQPDLNILLNHKNIHAKFHSINFENDNKIKNRLGIINLGNTCYVNSVLQALYQCDLFRKYILEHQFNEQIVLRELQIIFAQLNLSKRPYINAANLVQIARPTWFVLNEQQDCAEFLGLLFS
;
A
#
# COMPACT_ATOMS: atom_id res chain seq x y z
N GLN A 1 19.53 -2.43 18.57
CA GLN A 1 20.48 -1.32 18.46
C GLN A 1 19.92 -0.42 17.37
N ASP A 2 19.29 0.73 17.62
CA ASP A 2 19.11 1.53 18.83
C ASP A 2 17.66 2.02 18.88
N GLY A 3 17.08 2.07 20.08
CA GLY A 3 15.74 2.62 20.26
C GLY A 3 15.72 4.10 19.91
N ILE A 4 14.70 4.52 19.16
CA ILE A 4 14.54 5.91 18.72
C ILE A 4 14.45 6.81 19.95
N THR A 5 15.32 7.81 20.01
CA THR A 5 15.38 8.71 21.14
C THR A 5 14.17 9.64 21.17
N PRO A 6 13.69 10.07 22.36
CA PRO A 6 12.59 11.04 22.47
C PRO A 6 12.85 12.34 21.70
N ILE A 7 14.12 12.72 21.54
CA ILE A 7 14.54 13.89 20.77
C ILE A 7 14.25 13.70 19.27
N GLN A 8 14.55 12.52 18.72
CA GLN A 8 14.26 12.20 17.31
C GLN A 8 12.76 12.24 17.03
N ILE A 9 11.94 11.73 17.96
CA ILE A 9 10.47 11.79 17.85
C ILE A 9 10.00 13.24 17.75
N ARG A 10 10.43 14.11 18.68
CA ARG A 10 10.05 15.54 18.67
C ARG A 10 10.50 16.27 17.40
N SER A 11 11.67 15.93 16.87
CA SER A 11 12.16 16.51 15.61
C SER A 11 11.28 16.14 14.41
N ILE A 12 10.81 14.89 14.34
CA ILE A 12 9.91 14.43 13.27
C ILE A 12 8.51 15.06 13.45
N GLU A 13 8.01 15.15 14.68
CA GLU A 13 6.76 15.87 14.97
C GLU A 13 6.83 17.33 14.51
N TYR A 14 7.93 18.01 14.81
CA TYR A 14 8.16 19.40 14.37
C TYR A 14 8.21 19.51 12.84
N LEU A 15 8.88 18.57 12.15
CA LEU A 15 8.90 18.52 10.69
C LEU A 15 7.47 18.43 10.11
N PHE A 16 6.65 17.52 10.63
CA PHE A 16 5.26 17.38 10.19
C PHE A 16 4.41 18.60 10.53
N ASP A 17 4.65 19.23 11.69
CA ASP A 17 3.98 20.47 12.07
C ASP A 17 4.30 21.58 11.07
N VAL A 18 5.58 21.78 10.73
CA VAL A 18 6.02 22.76 9.74
C VAL A 18 5.39 22.51 8.37
N MET A 19 5.43 21.27 7.86
CA MET A 19 4.88 20.91 6.55
C MET A 19 3.37 21.07 6.43
N SER A 20 2.65 20.85 7.53
CA SER A 20 1.20 20.97 7.56
C SER A 20 0.70 22.39 7.81
N THR A 21 1.60 23.35 8.06
CA THR A 21 1.22 24.76 8.15
C THR A 21 1.22 25.39 6.76
N ASN A 22 0.13 26.08 6.42
CA ASN A 22 -0.06 26.79 5.14
C ASN A 22 0.88 28.01 4.96
N LYS A 23 1.94 28.12 5.78
CA LYS A 23 2.94 29.18 5.68
C LYS A 23 3.90 28.83 4.55
N SER A 24 3.47 29.04 3.31
CA SER A 24 4.38 29.24 2.20
C SER A 24 5.37 30.32 2.62
N PRO A 25 6.67 30.03 2.79
CA PRO A 25 7.63 31.10 2.87
C PRO A 25 7.80 31.70 1.46
N ASP A 26 8.38 32.89 1.34
CA ASP A 26 8.41 33.67 0.10
C ASP A 26 8.85 32.92 -1.17
N LYS A 27 8.13 33.19 -2.26
CA LYS A 27 7.74 32.24 -3.33
C LYS A 27 8.82 31.46 -4.11
N ASN A 28 10.10 31.81 -4.09
CA ASN A 28 11.11 31.05 -4.87
C ASN A 28 12.38 30.73 -4.08
N LEU A 29 12.98 31.69 -3.37
CA LEU A 29 14.21 31.44 -2.61
C LEU A 29 13.94 30.54 -1.39
N SER A 30 12.79 30.72 -0.75
CA SER A 30 12.41 29.88 0.38
C SER A 30 11.88 28.51 -0.04
N LYS A 31 11.21 28.39 -1.20
CA LYS A 31 10.71 27.09 -1.70
C LYS A 31 11.88 26.15 -1.94
N THR A 32 12.98 26.64 -2.52
CA THR A 32 14.22 25.88 -2.73
C THR A 32 14.92 25.52 -1.41
N THR A 33 15.08 26.46 -0.48
CA THR A 33 15.69 26.16 0.82
C THR A 33 14.85 25.19 1.64
N PHE A 34 13.52 25.32 1.59
CA PHE A 34 12.55 24.44 2.23
C PHE A 34 12.57 23.03 1.61
N SER A 35 12.63 22.92 0.28
CA SER A 35 12.81 21.62 -0.39
C SER A 35 14.12 20.95 0.04
N CYS A 36 15.25 21.68 0.04
CA CYS A 36 16.54 21.13 0.50
C CYS A 36 16.46 20.60 1.94
N ALA A 37 15.89 21.39 2.86
CA ALA A 37 15.79 21.02 4.26
C ALA A 37 14.88 19.81 4.47
N ILE A 38 13.75 19.76 3.79
CA ILE A 38 12.74 18.72 3.99
C ILE A 38 13.15 17.42 3.29
N LEU A 39 13.45 17.49 1.99
CA LEU A 39 13.73 16.31 1.17
C LEU A 39 14.97 15.55 1.65
N SER A 40 15.94 16.24 2.26
CA SER A 40 17.12 15.58 2.85
C SER A 40 16.82 14.79 4.13
N LEU A 41 15.69 15.04 4.81
CA LEU A 41 15.30 14.35 6.03
C LEU A 41 14.48 13.09 5.77
N PHE A 42 13.60 13.10 4.77
CA PHE A 42 12.70 11.98 4.46
C PHE A 42 13.40 10.61 4.28
N PRO A 43 14.53 10.50 3.57
CA PRO A 43 15.27 9.24 3.43
C PRO A 43 15.83 8.70 4.76
N ARG A 44 15.92 9.55 5.79
CA ARG A 44 16.49 9.19 7.11
C ARG A 44 15.41 8.81 8.13
N ILE A 45 14.14 9.01 7.80
CA ILE A 45 13.01 8.71 8.70
C ILE A 45 12.49 7.32 8.34
N GLN A 46 12.48 6.41 9.31
CA GLN A 46 11.86 5.09 9.12
C GLN A 46 10.33 5.22 9.10
N LEU A 47 9.69 4.53 8.17
CA LEU A 47 8.25 4.70 7.87
C LEU A 47 7.34 4.22 9.00
N ASP A 48 7.75 3.21 9.76
CA ASP A 48 7.06 2.69 10.95
C ASP A 48 7.04 3.71 12.09
N ILE A 49 8.14 4.45 12.26
CA ILE A 49 8.23 5.58 13.19
C ILE A 49 7.27 6.68 12.75
N ALA A 50 7.31 7.04 11.47
CA ALA A 50 6.45 8.06 10.91
C ALA A 50 4.97 7.71 11.08
N ASP A 51 4.56 6.48 10.77
CA ASP A 51 3.18 5.99 10.96
C ASP A 51 2.76 6.06 12.44
N THR A 52 3.65 5.71 13.37
CA THR A 52 3.41 5.82 14.81
C THR A 52 3.22 7.27 15.26
N ILE A 53 4.08 8.18 14.78
CA ILE A 53 4.01 9.61 15.11
C ILE A 53 2.74 10.23 14.52
N ILE A 54 2.41 9.96 13.25
CA ILE A 54 1.20 10.48 12.60
C ILE A 54 -0.05 10.03 13.37
N LYS A 55 -0.14 8.76 13.77
CA LYS A 55 -1.25 8.26 14.60
C LYS A 55 -1.33 8.98 15.93
N THR A 56 -0.20 9.17 16.60
CA THR A 56 -0.13 9.86 17.89
C THR A 56 -0.59 11.31 17.76
N MET A 57 -0.04 12.04 16.78
CA MET A 57 -0.41 13.44 16.50
C MET A 57 -1.89 13.59 16.13
N PHE A 58 -2.48 12.63 15.40
CA PHE A 58 -3.90 12.65 15.06
C PHE A 58 -4.78 12.38 16.28
N ASN A 59 -4.41 11.39 17.12
CA ASN A 59 -5.12 11.08 18.36
C ASN A 59 -5.05 12.23 19.37
N ASP A 60 -3.94 12.96 19.43
CA ASP A 60 -3.74 14.13 20.28
C ASP A 60 -4.36 15.43 19.69
N ALA A 61 -5.09 15.33 18.56
CA ALA A 61 -5.67 16.45 17.81
C ALA A 61 -4.66 17.53 17.34
N ARG A 62 -3.35 17.25 17.40
CA ARG A 62 -2.29 18.10 16.85
C ARG A 62 -2.30 18.09 15.33
N LEU A 63 -2.73 16.98 14.73
CA LEU A 63 -2.89 16.81 13.30
C LEU A 63 -4.36 16.47 12.97
N ASN A 64 -4.87 16.98 11.85
CA ASN A 64 -6.22 16.69 11.36
C ASN A 64 -6.19 16.45 9.83
N GLY A 65 -7.35 16.10 9.24
CA GLY A 65 -7.46 15.81 7.81
C GLY A 65 -7.01 16.97 6.90
N GLU A 66 -7.32 18.21 7.28
CA GLU A 66 -6.90 19.41 6.55
C GLU A 66 -5.37 19.59 6.56
N ARG A 67 -4.75 19.47 7.73
CA ARG A 67 -3.30 19.56 7.90
C ARG A 67 -2.56 18.46 7.15
N LEU A 68 -3.06 17.22 7.20
CA LEU A 68 -2.54 16.12 6.39
C LEU A 68 -2.68 16.40 4.88
N SER A 69 -3.80 16.99 4.46
CA SER A 69 -4.03 17.38 3.08
C SER A 69 -3.00 18.40 2.58
N ILE A 70 -2.66 19.39 3.41
CA ILE A 70 -1.61 20.37 3.11
C ILE A 70 -0.25 19.66 2.97
N MET A 71 0.11 18.77 3.89
CA MET A 71 1.38 18.02 3.80
C MET A 71 1.50 17.21 2.52
N ILE A 72 0.44 16.47 2.16
CA ILE A 72 0.42 15.63 0.96
C ILE A 72 0.57 16.50 -0.29
N LYS A 73 -0.18 17.60 -0.39
CA LYS A 73 -0.07 18.54 -1.52
C LYS A 73 1.32 19.15 -1.61
N CYS A 74 1.88 19.57 -0.47
CA CYS A 74 3.24 20.06 -0.42
C CYS A 74 4.24 19.03 -0.96
N LEU A 75 4.15 17.77 -0.53
CA LEU A 75 5.03 16.70 -1.04
C LEU A 75 4.84 16.43 -2.53
N ILE A 76 3.61 16.45 -3.04
CA ILE A 76 3.35 16.31 -4.48
C ILE A 76 4.00 17.46 -5.26
N GLU A 77 3.86 18.71 -4.80
CA GLU A 77 4.50 19.87 -5.42
C GLU A 77 6.02 19.84 -5.35
N LEU A 78 6.61 19.09 -4.41
CA LEU A 78 8.06 18.94 -4.31
C LEU A 78 8.63 17.99 -5.37
N ILE A 79 7.82 17.36 -6.22
CA ILE A 79 8.31 16.59 -7.38
C ILE A 79 9.13 17.49 -8.33
N ASP A 80 8.84 18.79 -8.37
CA ASP A 80 9.58 19.82 -9.13
C ASP A 80 10.98 20.16 -8.56
N ALA A 81 11.34 19.63 -7.39
CA ALA A 81 12.63 19.96 -6.78
C ALA A 81 13.81 19.38 -7.60
N PRO A 82 15.02 19.97 -7.51
CA PRO A 82 16.20 19.47 -8.22
C PRO A 82 16.41 17.96 -8.05
N ILE A 83 16.74 17.27 -9.15
CA ILE A 83 16.86 15.81 -9.22
C ILE A 83 17.74 15.22 -8.10
N GLN A 84 18.81 15.92 -7.73
CA GLN A 84 19.75 15.50 -6.70
C GLN A 84 19.12 15.41 -5.30
N LEU A 85 18.05 16.17 -5.03
CA LEU A 85 17.30 16.15 -3.78
C LEU A 85 16.24 15.06 -3.75
N ILE A 86 15.65 14.77 -4.92
CA ILE A 86 14.50 13.87 -5.03
C ILE A 86 14.88 12.42 -5.32
N GLN A 87 16.04 12.17 -5.94
CA GLN A 87 16.47 10.83 -6.38
C GLN A 87 16.57 9.78 -5.24
N HIS A 88 16.73 10.22 -3.99
CA HIS A 88 16.83 9.34 -2.83
C HIS A 88 15.55 9.30 -1.99
N MET A 89 14.55 10.10 -2.36
CA MET A 89 13.31 10.23 -1.60
C MET A 89 12.30 9.20 -2.13
N PRO A 90 11.77 8.30 -1.29
CA PRO A 90 10.75 7.35 -1.72
C PRO A 90 9.38 8.05 -1.81
N TYR A 91 9.21 8.88 -2.86
CA TYR A 91 8.06 9.79 -3.05
C TYR A 91 6.74 9.05 -3.00
N GLU A 92 6.63 7.99 -3.79
CA GLU A 92 5.44 7.14 -3.81
C GLU A 92 5.13 6.64 -2.39
N THR A 93 6.09 6.03 -1.71
CA THR A 93 5.84 5.39 -0.42
C THR A 93 5.34 6.40 0.62
N TRP A 94 5.91 7.62 0.65
CA TRP A 94 5.47 8.67 1.55
C TRP A 94 4.10 9.23 1.20
N ILE A 95 3.88 9.58 -0.07
CA ILE A 95 2.61 10.17 -0.51
C ILE A 95 1.48 9.15 -0.37
N THR A 96 1.66 7.92 -0.85
CA THR A 96 0.67 6.85 -0.71
C THR A 96 0.46 6.44 0.75
N GLY A 97 1.50 6.47 1.58
CA GLY A 97 1.41 6.25 3.03
C GLY A 97 0.55 7.29 3.74
N LEU A 98 0.76 8.57 3.45
CA LEU A 98 -0.03 9.68 3.99
C LEU A 98 -1.48 9.66 3.46
N CYS A 99 -1.69 9.39 2.18
CA CYS A 99 -3.04 9.19 1.63
C CYS A 99 -3.74 8.00 2.31
N THR A 100 -3.02 6.90 2.56
CA THR A 100 -3.55 5.75 3.32
C THR A 100 -3.88 6.13 4.76
N ALA A 101 -3.14 7.05 5.38
CA ALA A 101 -3.48 7.58 6.70
C ALA A 101 -4.80 8.35 6.68
N LEU A 102 -5.06 9.19 5.67
CA LEU A 102 -6.37 9.85 5.52
C LEU A 102 -7.51 8.84 5.39
N VAL A 103 -7.29 7.74 4.66
CA VAL A 103 -8.28 6.64 4.57
C VAL A 103 -8.50 5.99 5.93
N LYS A 104 -7.43 5.65 6.67
CA LYS A 104 -7.51 5.05 8.01
C LYS A 104 -8.23 5.95 9.03
N PHE A 105 -8.11 7.26 8.90
CA PHE A 105 -8.77 8.24 9.77
C PHE A 105 -10.12 8.73 9.23
N ASN A 106 -10.64 8.08 8.18
CA ASN A 106 -11.98 8.32 7.62
C ASN A 106 -12.14 9.73 7.03
N GLN A 107 -11.02 10.35 6.64
CA GLN A 107 -10.92 11.70 6.10
C GLN A 107 -11.02 11.68 4.56
N HIS A 108 -12.01 10.96 4.04
CA HIS A 108 -12.14 10.71 2.59
C HIS A 108 -12.37 11.98 1.77
N GLU A 109 -13.10 12.95 2.32
CA GLU A 109 -13.37 14.25 1.67
C GLU A 109 -12.08 15.00 1.32
N TYR A 110 -11.13 15.05 2.27
CA TYR A 110 -9.84 15.70 2.04
C TYR A 110 -9.02 14.98 0.98
N LEU A 111 -9.07 13.66 0.93
CA LEU A 111 -8.38 12.88 -0.10
C LEU A 111 -8.97 13.11 -1.48
N ILE A 112 -10.30 13.18 -1.59
CA ILE A 112 -11.00 13.55 -2.83
C ILE A 112 -10.55 14.94 -3.30
N LYS A 113 -10.48 15.92 -2.39
CA LYS A 113 -10.01 17.27 -2.70
C LYS A 113 -8.56 17.30 -3.19
N ILE A 114 -7.66 16.53 -2.56
CA ILE A 114 -6.26 16.40 -3.01
C ILE A 114 -6.21 15.86 -4.43
N ILE A 115 -6.95 14.79 -4.71
CA ILE A 115 -7.03 14.18 -6.04
C ILE A 115 -7.47 15.22 -7.06
N ASP A 116 -8.55 15.96 -6.80
CA ASP A 116 -9.07 16.97 -7.72
C ASP A 116 -8.05 18.11 -7.99
N GLU A 117 -7.34 18.55 -6.96
CA GLU A 117 -6.39 19.67 -7.06
C GLU A 117 -5.04 19.29 -7.67
N THR A 118 -4.62 18.02 -7.57
CA THR A 118 -3.25 17.59 -7.94
C THR A 118 -3.18 16.65 -9.14
N THR A 119 -4.27 16.04 -9.58
CA THR A 119 -4.24 15.07 -10.69
C THR A 119 -3.66 15.67 -11.98
N LEU A 120 -4.09 16.88 -12.36
CA LEU A 120 -3.60 17.52 -13.59
C LEU A 120 -2.10 17.84 -13.50
N PHE A 121 -1.65 18.35 -12.34
CA PHE A 121 -0.24 18.58 -12.06
C PHE A 121 0.58 17.30 -12.26
N LEU A 122 0.14 16.18 -11.69
CA LEU A 122 0.82 14.88 -11.83
C LEU A 122 0.86 14.39 -13.29
N ILE A 123 -0.22 14.59 -14.05
CA ILE A 123 -0.26 14.23 -15.47
C ILE A 123 0.74 15.05 -16.28
N ASP A 124 0.81 16.37 -16.04
CA ASP A 124 1.78 17.24 -16.69
C ASP A 124 3.22 16.83 -16.31
N HIS A 125 3.42 16.24 -15.14
CA HIS A 125 4.72 15.72 -14.70
C HIS A 125 5.16 14.42 -15.39
N LEU A 126 4.25 13.71 -16.06
CA LEU A 126 4.62 12.54 -16.86
C LEU A 126 5.50 12.92 -18.07
N PHE A 127 5.51 14.19 -18.46
CA PHE A 127 6.34 14.68 -19.56
C PHE A 127 7.82 14.87 -19.17
N TYR A 128 8.18 14.74 -17.89
CA TYR A 128 9.53 14.93 -17.40
C TYR A 128 10.23 13.58 -17.17
N PHE A 129 11.28 13.31 -17.95
CA PHE A 129 11.96 12.00 -17.96
C PHE A 129 12.54 11.61 -16.59
N GLU A 130 12.95 12.56 -15.77
CA GLU A 130 13.61 12.29 -14.49
C GLU A 130 12.62 11.97 -13.35
N THR A 131 11.35 12.38 -13.48
CA THR A 131 10.39 12.36 -12.37
C THR A 131 9.07 11.66 -12.68
N TYR A 132 8.85 11.24 -13.94
CA TYR A 132 7.59 10.60 -14.34
C TYR A 132 7.25 9.38 -13.49
N ASP A 133 8.25 8.63 -13.01
CA ASP A 133 8.03 7.41 -12.24
C ASP A 133 7.35 7.71 -10.90
N ASN A 134 7.75 8.79 -10.23
CA ASN A 134 7.09 9.24 -9.01
C ASN A 134 5.63 9.65 -9.29
N ALA A 135 5.43 10.43 -10.36
CA ALA A 135 4.10 10.93 -10.73
C ALA A 135 3.14 9.79 -11.12
N ILE A 136 3.60 8.83 -11.92
CA ILE A 136 2.75 7.73 -12.41
C ILE A 136 2.36 6.75 -11.30
N GLN A 137 3.24 6.50 -10.33
CA GLN A 137 2.93 5.65 -9.17
C GLN A 137 1.85 6.29 -8.28
N ILE A 138 1.89 7.62 -8.10
CA ILE A 138 0.83 8.35 -7.38
C ILE A 138 -0.48 8.29 -8.17
N LEU A 139 -0.45 8.47 -9.50
CA LEU A 139 -1.63 8.36 -10.35
C LEU A 139 -2.26 6.95 -10.30
N PHE A 140 -1.45 5.89 -10.29
CA PHE A 140 -1.94 4.53 -10.06
C PHE A 140 -2.69 4.42 -8.73
N TRP A 141 -2.16 5.01 -7.66
CA TRP A 141 -2.86 5.01 -6.38
C TRP A 141 -4.16 5.81 -6.44
N PHE A 142 -4.16 6.98 -7.08
CA PHE A 142 -5.35 7.83 -7.23
C PHE A 142 -6.44 7.13 -8.01
N VAL A 143 -6.13 6.49 -9.14
CA VAL A 143 -7.10 5.71 -9.93
C VAL A 143 -7.65 4.51 -9.14
N ARG A 144 -6.82 3.84 -8.32
CA ARG A 144 -7.30 2.77 -7.43
C ARG A 144 -8.26 3.26 -6.35
N TYR A 145 -8.09 4.50 -5.89
CA TYR A 145 -8.88 5.04 -4.78
C TYR A 145 -10.10 5.86 -5.24
N ASP A 146 -10.03 6.56 -6.37
CA ASP A 146 -11.12 7.44 -6.79
C ASP A 146 -12.30 6.59 -7.30
N LYS A 147 -13.38 6.52 -6.50
CA LYS A 147 -14.66 5.91 -6.96
C LYS A 147 -15.20 6.61 -8.20
N ARG A 148 -14.88 7.89 -8.35
CA ARG A 148 -15.35 8.71 -9.46
C ARG A 148 -14.46 8.42 -10.64
N ILE A 149 -15.05 8.41 -11.82
CA ILE A 149 -14.34 8.31 -13.10
C ILE A 149 -13.40 9.50 -13.36
N GLN A 150 -13.44 10.55 -12.53
CA GLN A 150 -12.87 11.86 -12.81
C GLN A 150 -11.35 11.83 -13.00
N THR A 151 -10.62 11.18 -12.10
CA THR A 151 -9.16 11.00 -12.23
C THR A 151 -8.81 10.32 -13.55
N PHE A 152 -9.53 9.24 -13.86
CA PHE A 152 -9.29 8.50 -15.10
C PHE A 152 -9.64 9.34 -16.34
N ARG A 153 -10.71 10.14 -16.32
CA ARG A 153 -11.03 11.07 -17.42
C ARG A 153 -9.95 12.11 -17.66
N TYR A 154 -9.32 12.64 -16.61
CA TYR A 154 -8.20 13.57 -16.80
C TYR A 154 -7.04 12.91 -17.54
N ILE A 155 -6.72 11.65 -17.21
CA ILE A 155 -5.69 10.87 -17.90
C ILE A 155 -6.07 10.66 -19.37
N LEU A 156 -7.31 10.22 -19.65
CA LEU A 156 -7.79 9.99 -21.02
C LEU A 156 -7.72 11.27 -21.88
N ASN A 157 -8.12 12.42 -21.32
CA ASN A 157 -8.08 13.71 -22.00
C ASN A 157 -6.66 14.17 -22.38
N ARG A 158 -5.62 13.61 -21.77
CA ARG A 158 -4.20 13.92 -22.06
C ARG A 158 -3.48 12.77 -22.78
N LEU A 159 -4.17 11.67 -23.02
CA LEU A 159 -3.57 10.45 -23.57
C LEU A 159 -2.95 10.67 -24.95
N SER A 160 -3.62 11.44 -25.82
CA SER A 160 -3.10 11.78 -27.15
C SER A 160 -1.76 12.50 -27.06
N SER A 161 -1.70 13.57 -26.27
CA SER A 161 -0.48 14.36 -26.09
C SER A 161 0.65 13.55 -25.47
N LEU A 162 0.33 12.68 -24.50
CA LEU A 162 1.31 11.78 -23.87
C LEU A 162 1.94 10.86 -24.92
N PHE A 163 1.13 10.18 -25.74
CA PHE A 163 1.65 9.25 -26.74
C PHE A 163 2.38 9.91 -27.91
N GLU A 164 1.99 11.13 -28.30
CA GLU A 164 2.74 11.90 -29.30
C GLU A 164 4.16 12.22 -28.82
N GLN A 165 4.33 12.67 -27.58
CA GLN A 165 5.66 12.94 -27.04
C GLN A 165 6.47 11.67 -26.80
N LEU A 166 5.85 10.56 -26.41
CA LEU A 166 6.53 9.27 -26.21
C LEU A 166 7.07 8.66 -27.51
N LYS A 167 6.47 8.99 -28.67
CA LYS A 167 7.01 8.62 -29.99
C LYS A 167 8.31 9.37 -30.30
N ILE A 168 8.44 10.61 -29.81
CA ILE A 168 9.64 11.44 -30.00
C ILE A 168 10.76 10.97 -29.08
N ASN A 169 10.42 10.63 -27.82
CA ASN A 169 11.41 10.36 -26.77
C ASN A 169 11.75 8.87 -26.58
N ASN A 170 11.11 7.95 -27.32
CA ASN A 170 11.33 6.49 -27.22
C ASN A 170 11.39 5.92 -25.79
N ASN A 171 10.49 6.38 -24.91
CA ASN A 171 10.41 5.89 -23.53
C ASN A 171 9.40 4.75 -23.41
N ASP A 172 9.84 3.50 -23.65
CA ASP A 172 8.96 2.33 -23.65
C ASP A 172 8.46 1.91 -22.25
N ASP A 173 9.22 2.24 -21.19
CA ASP A 173 8.77 2.01 -19.80
C ASP A 173 7.56 2.87 -19.44
N LEU A 174 7.65 4.18 -19.67
CA LEU A 174 6.54 5.10 -19.42
C LEU A 174 5.32 4.76 -20.29
N LYS A 175 5.52 4.36 -21.56
CA LYS A 175 4.41 3.86 -22.41
C LYS A 175 3.72 2.68 -21.75
N THR A 176 4.48 1.68 -21.29
CA THR A 176 3.94 0.48 -20.65
C THR A 176 3.14 0.84 -19.40
N LYS A 177 3.67 1.70 -18.53
CA LYS A 177 2.99 2.15 -17.31
C LYS A 177 1.71 2.94 -17.59
N ILE A 178 1.68 3.79 -18.63
CA ILE A 178 0.46 4.51 -19.02
C ILE A 178 -0.60 3.53 -19.56
N ILE A 179 -0.19 2.53 -20.32
CA ILE A 179 -1.10 1.48 -20.83
C ILE A 179 -1.69 0.70 -19.65
N GLU A 180 -0.86 0.28 -18.70
CA GLU A 180 -1.31 -0.37 -17.47
C GLU A 180 -2.28 0.49 -16.67
N LEU A 181 -2.00 1.80 -16.53
CA LEU A 181 -2.89 2.76 -15.88
C LEU A 181 -4.25 2.84 -16.58
N CYS A 182 -4.25 2.80 -17.92
CA CYS A 182 -5.49 2.80 -18.70
C CYS A 182 -6.29 1.51 -18.54
N HIS A 183 -5.64 0.34 -18.59
CA HIS A 183 -6.32 -0.92 -18.35
C HIS A 183 -6.86 -1.02 -16.92
N MET A 184 -6.12 -0.52 -15.93
CA MET A 184 -6.60 -0.40 -14.56
C MET A 184 -7.85 0.48 -14.47
N GLY A 185 -7.83 1.67 -15.08
CA GLY A 185 -8.98 2.58 -15.08
C GLY A 185 -10.24 1.94 -15.62
N ILE A 186 -10.15 1.19 -16.72
CA ILE A 186 -11.28 0.46 -17.32
C ILE A 186 -11.72 -0.72 -16.47
N ALA A 187 -10.76 -1.45 -15.89
CA ALA A 187 -11.07 -2.56 -14.99
C ALA A 187 -11.87 -2.06 -13.79
N ILE A 188 -11.46 -0.93 -13.18
CA ILE A 188 -12.15 -0.32 -12.04
C ILE A 188 -13.50 0.26 -12.46
N HIS A 189 -13.53 0.99 -13.57
CA HIS A 189 -14.74 1.62 -14.08
C HIS A 189 -15.32 0.86 -15.27
N SER A 190 -15.69 -0.40 -15.05
CA SER A 190 -16.15 -1.29 -16.13
C SER A 190 -17.45 -0.84 -16.82
N GLU A 191 -18.20 0.07 -16.19
CA GLU A 191 -19.42 0.65 -16.73
C GLU A 191 -19.16 1.88 -17.62
N TYR A 192 -17.90 2.34 -17.73
CA TYR A 192 -17.55 3.50 -18.54
C TYR A 192 -17.72 3.21 -20.03
N ASP A 193 -18.44 4.09 -20.73
CA ASP A 193 -18.63 3.98 -22.17
C ASP A 193 -17.35 4.41 -22.93
N LEU A 194 -16.72 3.42 -23.57
CA LEU A 194 -15.52 3.60 -24.38
C LEU A 194 -15.84 3.98 -25.84
N SER A 195 -17.12 4.15 -26.22
CA SER A 195 -17.54 4.41 -27.60
C SER A 195 -16.75 5.55 -28.25
N ASN A 196 -16.58 6.66 -27.53
CA ASN A 196 -15.92 7.89 -27.98
C ASN A 196 -14.39 7.89 -27.80
N GLU A 197 -13.81 6.89 -27.13
CA GLU A 197 -12.38 6.84 -26.83
C GLU A 197 -11.58 6.17 -27.95
N ILE A 198 -11.57 6.81 -29.13
CA ILE A 198 -10.94 6.27 -30.35
C ILE A 198 -9.44 6.00 -30.13
N ILE A 199 -8.74 6.94 -29.49
CA ILE A 199 -7.28 6.87 -29.26
C ILE A 199 -6.94 5.69 -28.35
N LEU A 200 -7.72 5.51 -27.28
CA LEU A 200 -7.55 4.40 -26.34
C LEU A 200 -7.75 3.04 -27.03
N LYS A 201 -8.77 2.92 -27.89
CA LYS A 201 -9.00 1.72 -28.70
C LYS A 201 -7.82 1.43 -29.64
N GLN A 202 -7.27 2.46 -30.30
CA GLN A 202 -6.11 2.31 -31.18
C GLN A 202 -4.86 1.87 -30.42
N ILE A 203 -4.63 2.43 -29.22
CA ILE A 203 -3.54 2.04 -28.34
C ILE A 203 -3.69 0.56 -27.97
N PHE A 204 -4.84 0.13 -27.46
CA PHE A 204 -5.02 -1.27 -27.04
C PHE A 204 -4.99 -2.29 -28.16
N HIS A 205 -5.28 -1.90 -29.41
CA HIS A 205 -5.06 -2.78 -30.56
C HIS A 205 -3.56 -2.94 -30.86
N SER A 206 -2.75 -1.95 -30.53
CA SER A 206 -1.32 -1.90 -30.85
C SER A 206 -0.42 -2.47 -29.74
N PHE A 207 -0.96 -2.72 -28.55
CA PHE A 207 -0.21 -3.14 -27.37
C PHE A 207 -0.80 -4.41 -26.71
N PRO A 208 0.03 -5.24 -26.07
CA PRO A 208 -0.44 -6.46 -25.43
C PRO A 208 -1.39 -6.17 -24.27
N GLN A 209 -2.39 -7.04 -24.09
CA GLN A 209 -3.28 -6.98 -22.94
C GLN A 209 -2.51 -7.29 -21.65
N PRO A 210 -2.83 -6.63 -20.52
CA PRO A 210 -2.17 -6.85 -19.25
C PRO A 210 -2.56 -8.21 -18.65
N ASP A 211 -1.74 -8.70 -17.72
CA ASP A 211 -2.06 -9.91 -16.95
C ASP A 211 -3.38 -9.71 -16.17
N LEU A 212 -4.32 -10.62 -16.40
CA LEU A 212 -5.63 -10.63 -15.73
C LEU A 212 -5.51 -10.66 -14.21
N ASN A 213 -4.49 -11.34 -13.66
CA ASN A 213 -4.25 -11.38 -12.21
C ASN A 213 -3.91 -10.00 -11.65
N ILE A 214 -3.14 -9.19 -12.40
CA ILE A 214 -2.80 -7.81 -12.02
C ILE A 214 -4.07 -6.95 -12.00
N LEU A 215 -4.91 -7.06 -13.02
CA LEU A 215 -6.20 -6.35 -13.07
C LEU A 215 -7.15 -6.77 -11.94
N LEU A 216 -7.23 -8.07 -11.64
CA LEU A 216 -8.01 -8.58 -10.52
C LEU A 216 -7.47 -8.04 -9.18
N ASN A 217 -6.15 -7.98 -9.02
CA ASN A 217 -5.55 -7.37 -7.84
C ASN A 217 -5.95 -5.90 -7.70
N HIS A 218 -5.91 -5.12 -8.78
CA HIS A 218 -6.37 -3.73 -8.77
C HIS A 218 -7.85 -3.59 -8.40
N LYS A 219 -8.72 -4.44 -8.94
CA LYS A 219 -10.14 -4.49 -8.54
C LYS A 219 -10.31 -4.81 -7.06
N ASN A 220 -9.54 -5.77 -6.53
CA ASN A 220 -9.60 -6.13 -5.12
C ASN A 220 -9.13 -4.99 -4.21
N ILE A 221 -8.06 -4.29 -4.59
CA ILE A 221 -7.55 -3.13 -3.86
C ILE A 221 -8.57 -1.98 -3.89
N HIS A 222 -9.13 -1.68 -5.07
CA HIS A 222 -10.21 -0.70 -5.22
C HIS A 222 -11.41 -1.04 -4.34
N ALA A 223 -11.87 -2.30 -4.39
CA ALA A 223 -12.93 -2.78 -3.52
C ALA A 223 -12.55 -2.61 -2.04
N LYS A 224 -11.30 -2.90 -1.64
CA LYS A 224 -10.83 -2.74 -0.25
C LYS A 224 -10.87 -1.29 0.24
N PHE A 225 -10.55 -0.32 -0.61
CA PHE A 225 -10.68 1.10 -0.26
C PHE A 225 -12.14 1.51 0.01
N HIS A 226 -13.10 0.69 -0.40
CA HIS A 226 -14.51 1.08 -0.53
C HIS A 226 -15.52 0.15 0.12
N SER A 227 -15.12 -1.08 0.45
CA SER A 227 -15.91 -2.08 1.17
C SER A 227 -16.03 -1.76 2.67
N ILE A 228 -15.46 -0.64 3.09
CA ILE A 228 -15.65 -0.05 4.41
C ILE A 228 -16.98 0.71 4.41
N ASN A 229 -18.08 -0.02 4.62
CA ASN A 229 -19.00 0.45 5.65
C ASN A 229 -18.21 0.38 6.96
N PHE A 230 -18.23 1.46 7.73
CA PHE A 230 -17.73 1.52 9.10
C PHE A 230 -18.51 0.56 10.01
N GLU A 231 -18.27 -0.73 9.86
CA GLU A 231 -18.22 -1.56 11.05
C GLU A 231 -16.86 -1.28 11.65
N ASN A 232 -16.89 -0.53 12.74
CA ASN A 232 -15.87 -0.42 13.76
C ASN A 232 -14.68 -1.37 13.51
N ASP A 233 -13.47 -0.84 13.58
CA ASP A 233 -12.24 -1.59 13.88
C ASP A 233 -12.29 -2.33 15.25
N ASN A 234 -13.50 -2.59 15.78
CA ASN A 234 -13.83 -3.54 16.84
C ASN A 234 -14.57 -4.80 16.34
N LYS A 235 -14.88 -4.95 15.05
CA LYS A 235 -15.12 -6.30 14.52
C LYS A 235 -13.76 -6.96 14.42
N ILE A 236 -13.43 -7.69 15.48
CA ILE A 236 -12.56 -8.87 15.46
C ILE A 236 -12.58 -9.39 14.03
N LYS A 237 -11.50 -9.18 13.24
CA LYS A 237 -11.24 -9.90 11.97
C LYS A 237 -11.81 -11.28 12.22
N ASN A 238 -12.85 -11.72 11.50
CA ASN A 238 -13.52 -12.99 11.78
C ASN A 238 -12.40 -14.04 11.93
N ARG A 239 -12.00 -14.35 13.17
CA ARG A 239 -10.73 -15.02 13.42
C ARG A 239 -11.07 -16.46 13.08
N LEU A 240 -10.75 -16.84 11.86
CA LEU A 240 -10.95 -18.19 11.36
C LEU A 240 -10.37 -19.14 12.40
N GLY A 241 -11.25 -19.96 12.99
CA GLY A 241 -10.84 -20.94 13.96
C GLY A 241 -10.07 -22.08 13.30
N ILE A 242 -9.31 -22.82 14.08
CA ILE A 242 -8.75 -24.10 13.66
C ILE A 242 -9.54 -25.18 14.40
N ILE A 243 -10.08 -26.15 13.68
CA ILE A 243 -10.83 -27.27 14.29
C ILE A 243 -9.91 -28.01 15.27
N ASN A 244 -10.42 -28.32 16.46
CA ASN A 244 -9.73 -29.23 17.38
C ASN A 244 -9.99 -30.67 16.95
N LEU A 245 -8.94 -31.44 16.69
CA LEU A 245 -9.02 -32.80 16.16
C LEU A 245 -8.93 -33.87 17.27
N GLY A 246 -9.11 -33.45 18.53
CA GLY A 246 -8.96 -34.29 19.73
C GLY A 246 -7.67 -33.94 20.47
N ASN A 247 -7.79 -33.18 21.56
CA ASN A 247 -6.66 -32.68 22.36
C ASN A 247 -5.54 -31.97 21.56
N THR A 248 -5.84 -31.42 20.37
CA THR A 248 -4.87 -30.67 19.53
C THR A 248 -4.90 -29.16 19.77
N CYS A 249 -5.49 -28.69 20.88
CA CYS A 249 -5.59 -27.26 21.16
C CYS A 249 -4.23 -26.58 21.32
N TYR A 250 -3.21 -27.31 21.80
CA TYR A 250 -1.85 -26.79 21.92
C TYR A 250 -1.26 -26.40 20.56
N VAL A 251 -1.50 -27.20 19.51
CA VAL A 251 -1.13 -26.89 18.12
C VAL A 251 -1.92 -25.68 17.62
N ASN A 252 -3.24 -25.68 17.83
CA ASN A 252 -4.11 -24.61 17.34
C ASN A 252 -3.72 -23.25 17.93
N SER A 253 -3.39 -23.19 19.21
CA SER A 253 -2.91 -21.97 19.89
C SER A 253 -1.58 -21.48 19.32
N VAL A 254 -0.62 -22.38 19.07
CA VAL A 254 0.66 -22.05 18.44
C VAL A 254 0.46 -21.49 17.03
N LEU A 255 -0.38 -22.12 16.22
CA LEU A 255 -0.63 -21.66 14.86
C LEU A 255 -1.27 -20.28 14.80
N GLN A 256 -2.24 -20.01 15.68
CA GLN A 256 -2.85 -18.69 15.77
C GLN A 256 -1.85 -17.62 16.22
N ALA A 257 -0.97 -17.95 17.18
CA ALA A 257 0.08 -17.04 17.63
C ALA A 257 1.09 -16.72 16.50
N LEU A 258 1.57 -17.74 15.80
CA LEU A 258 2.50 -17.56 14.67
C LEU A 258 1.86 -16.80 13.51
N TYR A 259 0.59 -17.08 13.20
CA TYR A 259 -0.14 -16.36 12.16
C TYR A 259 -0.31 -14.87 12.49
N GLN A 260 -0.39 -14.51 13.78
CA GLN A 260 -0.51 -13.12 14.22
C GLN A 260 0.81 -12.34 14.11
N CYS A 261 1.95 -13.01 13.94
CA CYS A 261 3.24 -12.38 13.68
C CYS A 261 3.34 -11.95 12.21
N ASP A 262 3.07 -10.68 11.91
CA ASP A 262 2.94 -10.18 10.53
C ASP A 262 4.16 -10.46 9.63
N LEU A 263 5.38 -10.27 10.14
CA LEU A 263 6.62 -10.55 9.40
C LEU A 263 6.77 -12.05 9.09
N PHE A 264 6.50 -12.90 10.08
CA PHE A 264 6.58 -14.36 9.92
C PHE A 264 5.51 -14.86 8.95
N ARG A 265 4.26 -14.39 9.11
CA ARG A 265 3.16 -14.70 8.20
C ARG A 265 3.50 -14.31 6.76
N LYS A 266 4.00 -13.10 6.55
CA LYS A 266 4.42 -12.62 5.22
C LYS A 266 5.52 -13.50 4.63
N TYR A 267 6.57 -13.78 5.41
CA TYR A 267 7.66 -14.65 5.00
C TYR A 267 7.15 -16.03 4.53
N ILE A 268 6.32 -16.68 5.35
CA ILE A 268 5.74 -17.99 5.05
C ILE A 268 4.87 -17.96 3.78
N LEU A 269 4.14 -16.89 3.50
CA LEU A 269 3.26 -16.81 2.33
C LEU A 269 3.99 -16.48 1.02
N GLU A 270 5.14 -15.82 1.09
CA GLU A 270 5.86 -15.30 -0.09
C GLU A 270 7.02 -16.20 -0.55
N HIS A 271 7.51 -17.10 0.30
CA HIS A 271 8.67 -17.95 0.00
C HIS A 271 8.27 -19.35 -0.50
N GLN A 272 9.14 -19.98 -1.30
CA GLN A 272 8.98 -21.36 -1.74
C GLN A 272 9.72 -22.33 -0.82
N PHE A 273 9.04 -23.37 -0.36
CA PHE A 273 9.56 -24.36 0.61
C PHE A 273 9.64 -25.77 0.01
N ASN A 274 10.33 -25.94 -1.13
CA ASN A 274 10.26 -27.16 -1.94
C ASN A 274 10.60 -28.44 -1.15
N GLU A 275 11.53 -28.37 -0.20
CA GLU A 275 12.03 -29.52 0.58
C GLU A 275 11.52 -29.53 2.04
N GLN A 276 11.00 -28.41 2.55
CA GLN A 276 10.56 -28.26 3.94
C GLN A 276 9.06 -28.51 4.09
N ILE A 277 8.68 -29.78 4.26
CA ILE A 277 7.29 -30.24 4.29
C ILE A 277 6.45 -29.50 5.36
N VAL A 278 7.01 -29.25 6.54
CA VAL A 278 6.33 -28.53 7.63
C VAL A 278 6.05 -27.07 7.25
N LEU A 279 7.02 -26.38 6.63
CA LEU A 279 6.86 -24.99 6.20
C LEU A 279 5.84 -24.85 5.06
N ARG A 280 5.78 -25.83 4.15
CA ARG A 280 4.73 -25.90 3.12
C ARG A 280 3.34 -26.03 3.73
N GLU A 281 3.20 -26.87 4.74
CA GLU A 281 1.90 -27.06 5.38
C GLU A 281 1.50 -25.83 6.20
N LEU A 282 2.45 -25.15 6.85
CA LEU A 282 2.23 -23.84 7.47
C LEU A 282 1.78 -22.79 6.44
N GLN A 283 2.39 -22.78 5.25
CA GLN A 283 1.99 -21.90 4.15
C GLN A 283 0.55 -22.15 3.70
N ILE A 284 0.15 -23.42 3.57
CA ILE A 284 -1.24 -23.81 3.25
C ILE A 284 -2.20 -23.33 4.34
N ILE A 285 -1.88 -23.58 5.62
CA ILE A 285 -2.70 -23.16 6.76
C ILE A 285 -2.84 -21.64 6.80
N PHE A 286 -1.75 -20.89 6.60
CA PHE A 286 -1.79 -19.42 6.60
C PHE A 286 -2.57 -18.87 5.40
N ALA A 287 -2.46 -19.49 4.24
CA ALA A 287 -3.27 -19.13 3.07
C ALA A 287 -4.76 -19.38 3.34
N GLN A 288 -5.10 -20.49 3.98
CA GLN A 288 -6.48 -20.80 4.37
C GLN A 288 -7.02 -19.82 5.44
N LEU A 289 -6.23 -19.45 6.44
CA LEU A 289 -6.59 -18.44 7.43
C LEU A 289 -6.77 -17.04 6.83
N ASN A 290 -6.13 -16.75 5.69
CA ASN A 290 -6.29 -15.49 4.96
C ASN A 290 -7.50 -15.47 4.03
N LEU A 291 -7.78 -16.58 3.33
CA LEU A 291 -8.66 -16.58 2.15
C LEU A 291 -9.96 -17.38 2.34
N SER A 292 -10.05 -18.24 3.36
CA SER A 292 -11.21 -19.10 3.56
C SER A 292 -12.45 -18.29 3.95
N LYS A 293 -13.60 -18.65 3.36
CA LYS A 293 -14.91 -18.13 3.75
C LYS A 293 -15.63 -18.98 4.80
N ARG A 294 -15.03 -20.11 5.21
CA ARG A 294 -15.58 -21.00 6.24
C ARG A 294 -15.39 -20.39 7.64
N PRO A 295 -16.13 -20.78 8.67
CA PRO A 295 -15.88 -20.30 10.04
C PRO A 295 -14.59 -20.89 10.65
N TYR A 296 -14.09 -22.00 10.11
CA TYR A 296 -12.90 -22.70 10.59
C TYR A 296 -12.14 -23.44 9.47
N ILE A 297 -10.88 -23.76 9.74
CA ILE A 297 -10.00 -24.55 8.87
C ILE A 297 -9.54 -25.84 9.57
N ASN A 298 -9.03 -26.81 8.79
CA ASN A 298 -8.56 -28.09 9.30
C ASN A 298 -7.02 -28.18 9.15
N ALA A 299 -6.32 -28.41 10.26
CA ALA A 299 -4.86 -28.54 10.32
C ALA A 299 -4.38 -30.00 10.48
N ALA A 300 -5.20 -31.00 10.13
CA ALA A 300 -4.90 -32.42 10.35
C ALA A 300 -3.55 -32.86 9.76
N ASN A 301 -3.24 -32.41 8.56
CA ASN A 301 -1.97 -32.70 7.91
C ASN A 301 -0.79 -32.17 8.72
N LEU A 302 -0.84 -30.91 9.19
CA LEU A 302 0.22 -30.36 10.03
C LEU A 302 0.37 -31.14 11.34
N VAL A 303 -0.75 -31.44 12.01
CA VAL A 303 -0.73 -32.25 13.23
C VAL A 303 -0.07 -33.60 12.97
N GLN A 304 -0.29 -34.22 11.82
CA GLN A 304 0.32 -35.50 11.48
C GLN A 304 1.83 -35.39 11.25
N ILE A 305 2.29 -34.37 10.52
CA ILE A 305 3.70 -34.25 10.12
C ILE A 305 4.59 -33.59 11.17
N ALA A 306 4.05 -32.67 11.97
CA ALA A 306 4.80 -31.89 12.96
C ALA A 306 4.77 -32.51 14.36
N ARG A 307 3.97 -33.57 14.57
CA ARG A 307 3.88 -34.26 15.86
C ARG A 307 5.11 -35.15 16.07
N PRO A 308 5.88 -34.96 17.17
CA PRO A 308 6.94 -35.86 17.55
C PRO A 308 6.44 -37.28 17.84
N THR A 309 7.29 -38.28 17.66
CA THR A 309 6.94 -39.70 17.86
C THR A 309 6.54 -40.02 19.29
N TRP A 310 7.05 -39.26 20.28
CA TRP A 310 6.73 -39.44 21.71
C TRP A 310 5.48 -38.69 22.17
N PHE A 311 4.86 -37.85 21.33
CA PHE A 311 3.57 -37.25 21.65
C PHE A 311 2.48 -38.28 21.40
N VAL A 312 1.84 -38.79 22.46
CA VAL A 312 0.76 -39.76 22.34
C VAL A 312 -0.47 -39.10 21.68
N LEU A 313 -1.09 -39.84 20.74
CA LEU A 313 -2.31 -39.37 20.05
C LEU A 313 -3.44 -39.15 21.05
N ASN A 314 -4.17 -38.04 20.88
CA ASN A 314 -5.27 -37.63 21.75
C ASN A 314 -4.90 -37.36 23.21
N GLU A 315 -3.63 -37.09 23.53
CA GLU A 315 -3.23 -36.55 24.83
C GLU A 315 -2.99 -35.04 24.76
N GLN A 316 -3.18 -34.35 25.89
CA GLN A 316 -2.83 -32.93 26.00
C GLN A 316 -1.31 -32.79 26.07
N GLN A 317 -0.78 -31.75 25.41
CA GLN A 317 0.65 -31.46 25.33
C GLN A 317 0.92 -29.99 25.65
N ASP A 318 2.16 -29.66 26.03
CA ASP A 318 2.59 -28.28 26.26
C ASP A 318 2.77 -27.54 24.93
N CYS A 319 2.17 -26.36 24.80
CA CYS A 319 2.24 -25.55 23.58
C CYS A 319 3.60 -24.90 23.37
N ALA A 320 4.33 -24.56 24.45
CA ALA A 320 5.68 -24.01 24.36
C ALA A 320 6.69 -25.09 23.96
N GLU A 321 6.52 -26.33 24.46
CA GLU A 321 7.31 -27.48 24.02
C GLU A 321 7.10 -27.74 22.52
N PHE A 322 5.85 -27.78 22.07
CA PHE A 322 5.53 -27.94 20.65
C PHE A 322 6.09 -26.79 19.78
N LEU A 323 6.02 -25.54 20.25
CA LEU A 323 6.59 -24.40 19.55
C LEU A 323 8.11 -24.50 19.43
N GLY A 324 8.79 -24.92 20.49
CA GLY A 324 10.23 -25.13 20.49
C GLY A 324 10.65 -26.18 19.45
N LEU A 325 9.90 -27.28 19.37
CA LEU A 325 10.11 -28.36 18.39
C LEU A 325 9.80 -27.94 16.95
N LEU A 326 8.85 -27.04 16.75
CA LEU A 326 8.52 -26.52 15.42
C LEU A 326 9.65 -25.66 14.84
N PHE A 327 10.49 -25.07 15.71
CA PHE A 327 11.62 -24.22 15.32
C PHE A 327 13.00 -24.90 15.43
N SER A 328 13.07 -26.14 15.94
CA SER A 328 14.28 -26.97 15.94
C SER A 328 14.47 -27.67 14.61
#